data_AF-R0I931-F1
#
_entry.id   AF-R0I931-F1
#
_cell.length_a   1.000
_cell.length_b   1.000
_cell.length_c   1.000
_cell.angle_alpha   90.00
_cell.angle_beta   90.00
_cell.angle_gamma   90.00
#
_symmetry.space_group_name_H-M   'P 1'
#
loop_
_entity.id
_entity.type
_entity.pdbx_description
1 polymer ?
#
loop_
_entity_poly.entity_id
_entity_poly.type
_entity_poly.pdbx_seq_one_letter_code
_entity_poly.pdbx_strand_id
1 'polypeptide(L)'
;MKLQEGLILVAILYLAYMQLVKGQPQPRQDCPTRCGNVTIEYPFGTSPGCFYAEDPSFELTCNETEKQLLTGNLQSHQHFSHF
;
A
#
# COMPACT_ATOMS: atom_id res chain seq x y z
N MET A 1 36.61 -27.21 -10.49
CA MET A 1 36.31 -25.77 -10.32
C MET A 1 35.19 -25.25 -11.23
N LYS A 2 34.79 -25.93 -12.33
CA LYS A 2 33.66 -25.47 -13.19
C LYS A 2 32.26 -25.60 -12.56
N LEU A 3 32.06 -26.60 -11.70
CA LEU A 3 30.78 -26.79 -11.00
C LEU A 3 30.49 -25.65 -10.01
N GLN A 4 31.54 -25.07 -9.43
CA GLN A 4 31.45 -23.99 -8.44
C GLN A 4 31.05 -22.67 -9.10
N GLU A 5 31.61 -22.36 -10.27
CA GLU A 5 31.21 -21.23 -11.12
C GLU A 5 29.72 -21.30 -11.50
N GLY A 6 29.27 -22.47 -11.96
CA GLY A 6 27.86 -22.68 -12.30
C GLY A 6 26.92 -22.52 -11.10
N LEU A 7 27.32 -23.03 -9.93
CA LEU A 7 26.55 -22.89 -8.69
C LEU A 7 26.42 -21.41 -8.27
N ILE A 8 27.50 -20.65 -8.41
CA ILE A 8 27.53 -19.21 -8.11
C ILE A 8 26.57 -18.46 -9.03
N LEU A 9 26.58 -18.74 -10.33
CA LEU A 9 25.67 -18.09 -11.30
C LEU A 9 24.19 -18.37 -10.99
N VAL A 10 23.85 -19.62 -10.65
CA VAL A 10 22.48 -19.99 -10.28
C VAL A 10 22.05 -19.28 -8.99
N ALA A 11 22.93 -19.19 -8.00
CA ALA A 11 22.63 -18.49 -6.74
C ALA A 11 22.39 -16.98 -6.97
N ILE A 12 23.19 -16.33 -7.81
CA ILE A 12 23.01 -14.91 -8.17
C ILE A 12 21.67 -14.68 -8.86
N LEU A 13 21.31 -15.52 -9.83
CA LEU A 13 20.03 -15.42 -10.56
C LEU A 13 18.83 -15.61 -9.62
N TYR A 14 18.91 -16.56 -8.69
CA TYR A 14 17.85 -16.79 -7.70
C TYR A 14 17.67 -15.60 -6.75
N LEU A 15 18.76 -15.03 -6.25
CA LEU A 15 18.69 -13.85 -5.37
C LEU A 15 18.14 -12.62 -6.10
N ALA A 16 18.53 -12.42 -7.36
CA ALA A 16 17.99 -11.34 -8.19
C ALA A 16 16.48 -11.49 -8.43
N TYR A 17 16.01 -12.73 -8.63
CA TYR A 17 14.59 -13.03 -8.80
C TYR A 17 13.76 -12.68 -7.55
N MET A 18 14.24 -13.01 -6.35
CA MET A 18 13.52 -12.70 -5.10
C MET A 18 13.35 -11.19 -4.85
N GLN A 19 14.21 -10.33 -5.41
CA GLN A 19 14.05 -8.87 -5.32
C GLN A 19 12.85 -8.35 -6.14
N LEU A 20 12.44 -9.08 -7.17
CA LEU A 20 11.28 -8.73 -8.02
C LEU A 20 9.96 -9.21 -7.41
N VAL A 21 10.02 -10.21 -6.52
CA VAL A 21 8.87 -10.70 -5.76
C VAL A 21 8.81 -9.98 -4.41
N LYS A 22 8.72 -8.64 -4.43
CA LYS A 22 8.25 -7.92 -3.24
C LYS A 22 6.77 -8.22 -3.10
N GLY A 23 6.40 -8.93 -2.03
CA GLY A 23 4.99 -9.23 -1.75
C GLY A 23 4.17 -7.95 -1.79
N GLN A 24 2.96 -8.02 -2.34
CA GLN A 24 2.05 -6.88 -2.29
C GLN A 24 1.85 -6.50 -0.82
N PRO A 25 1.93 -5.21 -0.46
CA PRO A 25 1.72 -4.83 0.92
C PRO A 25 0.27 -5.18 1.26
N GLN A 26 0.09 -6.01 2.28
CA GLN A 26 -1.22 -6.38 2.78
C GLN A 26 -1.54 -5.45 3.95
N PRO A 27 -2.78 -4.97 4.06
CA PRO A 27 -3.20 -4.25 5.26
C PRO A 27 -3.04 -5.17 6.47
N ARG A 28 -2.65 -4.61 7.61
CA ARG A 28 -2.60 -5.38 8.85
C ARG A 28 -4.00 -5.89 9.22
N GLN A 29 -4.06 -7.00 9.94
CA GLN A 29 -5.34 -7.64 10.31
C GLN A 29 -6.21 -6.77 11.23
N ASP A 30 -5.58 -5.83 11.95
CA ASP A 30 -6.22 -4.87 12.86
C ASP A 30 -6.65 -3.56 12.18
N CYS A 31 -6.49 -3.45 10.86
CA CYS A 31 -6.84 -2.24 10.14
C CYS A 31 -8.36 -1.97 10.15
N PRO A 32 -8.79 -0.73 10.44
CA PRO A 32 -10.18 -0.34 10.29
C PRO A 32 -10.65 -0.48 8.84
N THR A 33 -11.61 -1.37 8.61
CA THR A 33 -12.17 -1.62 7.27
C THR A 33 -13.46 -0.85 7.01
N ARG A 34 -13.94 -0.05 7.98
CA ARG A 34 -15.17 0.75 7.81
C ARG A 34 -15.05 2.11 8.48
N CYS A 35 -15.66 3.10 7.85
CA CYS A 35 -15.98 4.39 8.44
C CYS A 35 -17.46 4.67 8.19
N GLY A 36 -18.26 4.69 9.26
CA GLY A 36 -19.71 4.80 9.10
C GLY A 36 -20.31 3.60 8.37
N ASN A 37 -21.01 3.87 7.26
CA ASN A 37 -21.59 2.85 6.39
C ASN A 37 -20.70 2.53 5.16
N VAL A 38 -19.52 3.14 5.08
CA VAL A 38 -18.58 2.95 3.96
C VAL A 38 -17.55 1.90 4.34
N THR A 39 -17.28 0.97 3.42
CA THR A 39 -16.17 0.02 3.54
C THR A 39 -14.91 0.66 2.95
N ILE A 40 -13.80 0.56 3.68
CA ILE A 40 -12.47 1.03 3.31
C ILE A 40 -11.72 -0.19 2.77
N GLU A 41 -11.33 -0.10 1.51
CA GLU A 41 -10.57 -1.14 0.82
C GLU A 41 -9.11 -0.70 0.70
N TYR A 42 -8.19 -1.67 0.82
CA TYR A 42 -6.79 -1.44 0.46
C TYR A 42 -6.73 -1.01 -1.03
N PRO A 43 -5.96 0.01 -1.42
CA PRO A 43 -4.80 0.61 -0.74
C PRO A 43 -5.08 1.72 0.29
N PHE A 44 -6.34 2.04 0.59
CA PHE A 44 -6.70 3.13 1.48
C PHE A 44 -6.81 2.70 2.95
N GLY A 45 -6.62 3.65 3.87
CA GLY A 45 -6.70 3.39 5.30
C GLY A 45 -6.77 4.68 6.12
N THR A 46 -7.20 4.57 7.37
CA THR A 46 -7.39 5.72 8.28
C THR A 46 -6.35 5.78 9.41
N SER A 47 -5.39 4.87 9.40
CA SER A 47 -4.37 4.74 10.45
C SER A 47 -3.03 4.30 9.86
N PRO A 48 -1.89 4.65 10.49
CA PRO A 48 -0.58 4.21 10.05
C PRO A 48 -0.49 2.69 9.92
N GLY A 49 0.16 2.20 8.87
CA GLY A 49 0.26 0.77 8.55
C GLY A 49 -0.98 0.19 7.86
N CYS A 50 -2.03 0.98 7.62
CA CYS A 50 -3.27 0.52 7.00
C CYS A 50 -3.55 1.09 5.62
N PHE A 51 -2.65 1.90 5.09
CA PHE A 51 -2.70 2.41 3.72
C PHE A 51 -1.41 2.09 2.98
N TYR A 52 -1.43 2.19 1.66
CA TYR A 52 -0.32 1.78 0.82
C TYR A 52 0.96 2.55 1.13
N ALA A 53 2.01 1.82 1.49
CA ALA A 53 3.38 2.31 1.62
C ALA A 53 3.58 3.56 2.51
N GLU A 54 2.65 3.81 3.44
CA GLU A 54 2.58 5.06 4.20
C GLU A 54 2.53 6.33 3.30
N ASP A 55 1.97 6.22 2.10
CA ASP A 55 1.75 7.35 1.19
C ASP A 55 0.47 8.11 1.60
N PRO A 56 0.58 9.40 1.98
CA PRO A 56 -0.56 10.21 2.42
C PRO A 56 -1.69 10.33 1.40
N SER A 57 -1.43 10.07 0.11
CA SER A 57 -2.45 10.05 -0.93
C SER A 57 -3.51 8.96 -0.72
N PHE A 58 -3.18 7.93 0.07
CA PHE A 58 -4.07 6.84 0.44
C PHE A 58 -4.62 6.96 1.87
N GLU A 59 -4.21 8.00 2.60
CA GLU A 59 -4.69 8.27 3.94
C GLU A 59 -6.07 8.94 3.90
N LEU A 60 -7.03 8.29 4.55
CA LEU A 60 -8.38 8.77 4.73
C LEU A 60 -8.56 9.28 6.16
N THR A 61 -9.34 10.33 6.34
CA THR A 61 -9.79 10.78 7.66
C THR A 61 -11.23 10.32 7.86
N CYS A 62 -11.52 9.58 8.93
CA CYS A 62 -12.89 9.25 9.31
C CYS A 62 -13.43 10.32 10.27
N ASN A 63 -14.42 11.10 9.85
CA ASN A 63 -15.16 11.95 10.77
C ASN A 63 -16.14 11.05 11.54
N GLU A 64 -15.81 10.70 12.78
CA GLU A 64 -16.63 9.79 13.60
C GLU A 64 -18.00 10.36 13.96
N THR A 65 -18.11 11.68 14.08
CA THR A 65 -19.36 12.38 14.43
C THR A 65 -20.36 12.31 13.29
N GLU A 66 -19.90 12.58 12.07
CA GLU A 66 -20.76 12.58 10.87
C GLU A 66 -20.73 11.24 10.13
N LYS A 67 -19.85 10.32 10.51
CA LYS A 67 -19.62 9.02 9.86
C LYS A 67 -19.25 9.15 8.38
N GLN A 68 -18.47 10.18 8.04
CA GLN A 68 -18.08 10.51 6.67
C GLN A 68 -16.57 10.36 6.47
N LEU A 69 -16.18 9.87 5.29
CA LEU A 69 -14.79 9.89 4.84
C LEU A 69 -14.44 11.29 4.34
N LEU A 70 -13.34 11.82 4.85
CA LEU A 70 -12.71 13.05 4.38
C LEU A 70 -11.35 12.66 3.80
N THR A 71 -11.07 13.03 2.57
CA THR A 71 -9.70 12.96 2.05
C THR A 71 -8.88 14.02 2.77
N GLY A 72 -7.76 13.64 3.39
CA GLY A 72 -6.86 14.58 4.06
C GLY A 72 -6.51 15.74 3.12
N ASN A 73 -6.89 16.96 3.51
CA ASN A 73 -6.53 18.26 2.94
C ASN A 73 -6.07 18.26 1.45
N LEU A 74 -7.02 18.48 0.54
CA LEU A 74 -6.69 18.98 -0.79
C LEU A 74 -6.14 20.40 -0.68
N GLN A 75 -4.83 20.55 -0.67
CA GLN A 75 -4.23 21.69 -1.36
C GLN A 75 -3.18 21.20 -2.36
N SER A 76 -3.49 21.47 -3.63
CA SER A 76 -2.59 21.45 -4.78
C SER A 76 -2.23 20.08 -5.39
N HIS A 77 -3.22 19.32 -5.84
CA HIS A 77 -3.27 18.79 -7.22
C HIS A 77 -4.61 18.06 -7.42
N GLN A 78 -5.71 18.83 -7.37
CA GLN A 78 -6.90 18.42 -8.11
C GLN A 78 -6.53 18.43 -9.60
N HIS A 79 -6.04 17.31 -10.11
CA HIS A 79 -6.40 16.90 -11.46
C HIS A 79 -7.65 16.01 -11.35
N PHE A 80 -8.71 16.55 -10.76
CA PHE A 80 -10.06 16.20 -11.17
C PHE A 80 -10.33 17.00 -12.45
N SER A 81 -9.72 16.57 -13.55
CA SER A 81 -10.21 16.88 -14.87
C SER A 81 -11.01 15.67 -15.31
N HIS A 82 -12.33 15.85 -15.28
CA HIS A 82 -13.25 15.35 -16.29
C HIS A 82 -12.54 14.67 -17.47
N PHE A 83 -12.56 13.34 -17.52
CA PHE A 83 -12.77 12.49 -18.69
C PHE A 83 -13.08 11.06 -18.21
#